data_AF-A0A377CVI5-F1
#
_entry.id   AF-A0A377CVI5-F1
#
_cell.length_a   1.000
_cell.length_b   1.000
_cell.length_c   1.000
_cell.angle_alpha   90.00
_cell.angle_beta   90.00
_cell.angle_gamma   90.00
#
_symmetry.space_group_name_H-M   'P 1'
#
loop_
_entity.id
_entity.type
_entity.pdbx_description
1 polymer ?
#
loop_
_entity_poly.entity_id
_entity_poly.type
_entity_poly.pdbx_seq_one_letter_code
_entity_poly.pdbx_strand_id
1 'polypeptide(L)'
;MARLATPDGRHIDQITTVLNQLKNDPDSRRIIVSAWNVGELDKMALAPCHAFFQFYVADGKLSCQLYQRSCDVFLGLPFNIASYALLVHMMAQQCDLEVGDFVWTGGDTHLYSNHMDQTHLQLSREPRPLPS
;
A
#
# COMPACT_ATOMS: atom_id res chain seq x y z
N MET A 1 0.63 -6.65 10.69
CA MET A 1 0.33 -6.75 9.24
C MET A 1 1.03 -7.92 8.55
N ALA A 2 2.31 -8.24 8.83
CA ALA A 2 2.99 -9.30 8.08
C ALA A 2 2.54 -10.74 8.42
N ARG A 3 2.14 -11.02 9.67
CA ARG A 3 1.73 -12.35 10.11
C ARG A 3 0.22 -12.44 10.29
N LEU A 4 -0.43 -13.26 9.47
CA LEU A 4 -1.86 -13.57 9.57
C LEU A 4 -2.04 -14.89 10.34
N ALA A 5 -2.85 -14.89 11.41
CA ALA A 5 -3.19 -16.13 12.13
C ALA A 5 -4.25 -16.93 11.37
N THR A 6 -4.11 -18.26 11.35
CA THR A 6 -5.06 -19.18 10.72
C THR A 6 -5.86 -19.97 11.77
N PRO A 7 -7.04 -20.53 11.43
CA PRO A 7 -7.86 -21.29 12.38
C PRO A 7 -7.18 -22.53 12.96
N ASP A 8 -6.20 -23.10 12.26
CA ASP A 8 -5.40 -24.26 12.67
C ASP A 8 -4.14 -23.87 13.47
N GLY A 9 -4.01 -22.60 13.89
CA GLY A 9 -2.93 -22.11 14.76
C GLY A 9 -1.63 -21.77 14.05
N ARG A 10 -1.59 -21.79 12.71
CA ARG A 10 -0.42 -21.34 11.94
C ARG A 10 -0.40 -19.81 11.80
N HIS A 11 0.77 -19.30 11.41
CA HIS A 11 0.94 -17.91 11.00
C HIS A 11 1.48 -17.85 9.57
N ILE A 12 0.86 -17.03 8.73
CA ILE A 12 1.27 -16.80 7.35
C ILE A 12 2.06 -15.49 7.29
N ASP A 13 3.35 -15.57 6.90
CA ASP A 13 4.16 -14.41 6.55
C ASP A 13 3.90 -14.01 5.10
N GLN A 14 2.94 -13.08 4.91
CA GLN A 14 2.49 -12.67 3.58
C GLN A 14 3.60 -11.96 2.77
N ILE A 15 4.53 -11.25 3.43
CA ILE A 15 5.61 -10.53 2.75
C ILE A 15 6.60 -11.53 2.16
N THR A 16 7.00 -12.54 2.95
CA THR A 16 7.86 -13.62 2.46
C THR A 16 7.19 -14.42 1.33
N THR A 17 5.88 -14.70 1.45
CA THR A 17 5.12 -15.37 0.38
C THR A 17 5.16 -14.56 -0.92
N VAL A 18 4.88 -13.26 -0.86
CA VAL A 18 4.90 -12.37 -2.03
C VAL A 18 6.29 -12.24 -2.64
N LEU A 19 7.35 -12.10 -1.82
CA LEU A 19 8.73 -12.08 -2.33
C LEU A 19 9.06 -13.36 -3.11
N ASN A 20 8.64 -14.51 -2.61
CA ASN A 20 8.83 -15.78 -3.31
C ASN A 20 8.03 -15.86 -4.59
N GLN A 21 6.79 -15.35 -4.61
CA GLN A 21 5.98 -15.30 -5.83
C GLN A 21 6.60 -14.39 -6.89
N LEU A 22 7.05 -13.20 -6.51
CA LEU A 22 7.71 -12.26 -7.43
C LEU A 22 8.95 -12.86 -8.08
N LYS A 23 9.71 -13.70 -7.36
CA LYS A 23 10.93 -14.33 -7.88
C LYS A 23 10.68 -15.56 -8.76
N ASN A 24 9.60 -16.31 -8.51
CA ASN A 24 9.40 -17.63 -9.09
C ASN A 24 8.17 -17.74 -10.01
N ASP A 25 7.20 -16.85 -9.86
CA ASP A 25 5.95 -16.77 -10.64
C ASP A 25 5.54 -15.29 -10.80
N PRO A 26 6.36 -14.45 -11.48
CA PRO A 26 6.13 -13.00 -11.56
C PRO A 26 4.83 -12.62 -12.30
N ASP A 27 4.35 -13.48 -13.20
CA ASP A 27 3.10 -13.27 -13.95
C ASP A 27 1.84 -13.61 -13.12
N SER A 28 2.02 -14.05 -11.87
CA SER A 28 0.93 -14.45 -11.01
C SER A 28 -0.03 -13.30 -10.76
N ARG A 29 -1.32 -13.54 -10.94
CA ARG A 29 -2.40 -12.59 -10.61
C ARG A 29 -2.80 -12.63 -9.13
N ARG A 30 -1.95 -13.23 -8.28
CA ARG A 30 -2.24 -13.55 -6.87
C ARG A 30 -1.15 -13.08 -5.89
N ILE A 31 -0.32 -12.12 -6.32
CA ILE A 31 0.76 -11.55 -5.51
C ILE A 31 0.17 -10.49 -4.58
N ILE A 32 -0.37 -10.93 -3.44
CA ILE A 32 -1.31 -10.15 -2.62
C ILE A 32 -0.87 -10.14 -1.16
N VAL A 33 -1.12 -9.00 -0.50
CA VAL A 33 -1.07 -8.87 0.95
C VAL A 33 -2.37 -8.22 1.44
N SER A 34 -3.00 -8.82 2.46
CA SER A 34 -4.17 -8.25 3.12
C SER A 34 -3.88 -7.97 4.59
N ALA A 35 -4.18 -6.75 5.02
CA ALA A 35 -4.22 -6.38 6.43
C ALA A 35 -5.61 -6.62 7.06
N TRP A 36 -6.63 -6.90 6.24
CA TRP A 36 -8.01 -7.00 6.66
C TRP A 36 -8.34 -8.38 7.23
N ASN A 37 -7.94 -8.64 8.47
CA ASN A 37 -8.28 -9.87 9.18
C ASN A 37 -9.65 -9.76 9.86
N VAL A 38 -10.70 -10.27 9.22
CA VAL A 38 -12.10 -10.19 9.71
C VAL A 38 -12.26 -10.71 11.14
N GLY A 39 -11.57 -11.78 11.52
CA GLY A 39 -11.67 -12.38 12.87
C GLY A 39 -10.90 -11.65 13.97
N GLU A 40 -10.20 -10.56 13.63
CA GLU A 40 -9.43 -9.76 14.58
C GLU A 40 -9.78 -8.27 14.52
N LEU A 41 -10.70 -7.84 13.65
CA LEU A 41 -11.04 -6.41 13.48
C LEU A 41 -11.51 -5.77 14.79
N ASP A 42 -12.27 -6.50 15.60
CA ASP A 42 -12.80 -6.06 16.90
C ASP A 42 -11.72 -5.93 17.99
N LYS A 43 -10.54 -6.53 17.78
CA LYS A 43 -9.39 -6.48 18.69
C LYS A 43 -8.41 -5.37 18.35
N MET A 44 -8.56 -4.72 17.19
CA MET A 44 -7.66 -3.66 16.73
C MET A 44 -8.11 -2.30 17.28
N ALA A 45 -7.15 -1.48 17.71
CA ALA A 45 -7.45 -0.11 18.14
C ALA A 45 -8.11 0.72 17.04
N LEU A 46 -7.69 0.50 15.78
CA LEU A 46 -8.33 1.04 14.58
C LEU A 46 -8.30 -0.04 13.49
N ALA A 47 -9.42 -0.19 12.78
CA ALA A 47 -9.45 -1.02 11.59
C ALA A 47 -8.44 -0.50 10.53
N PRO A 48 -7.72 -1.35 9.79
CA PRO A 48 -6.70 -0.92 8.85
C PRO A 48 -7.25 0.06 7.82
N CYS A 49 -6.61 1.22 7.65
CA CYS A 49 -6.95 2.15 6.57
C CYS A 49 -6.43 1.64 5.22
N HIS A 50 -5.20 1.13 5.22
CA HIS A 50 -4.55 0.48 4.09
C HIS A 50 -4.82 -1.03 4.16
N ALA A 51 -5.90 -1.46 3.50
CA ALA A 51 -6.53 -2.74 3.76
C ALA A 51 -5.93 -3.89 2.95
N PHE A 52 -5.56 -3.63 1.70
CA PHE A 52 -5.19 -4.65 0.73
C PHE A 52 -4.26 -4.05 -0.33
N PHE A 53 -3.23 -4.78 -0.74
CA PHE A 53 -2.40 -4.38 -1.88
C PHE A 53 -1.95 -5.58 -2.71
N GLN A 54 -1.74 -5.33 -4.00
CA GLN A 54 -1.35 -6.31 -5.00
C GLN A 54 -0.14 -5.82 -5.78
N PHE A 55 0.82 -6.70 -6.02
CA PHE A 55 1.93 -6.44 -6.93
C PHE A 55 1.67 -6.99 -8.34
N TYR A 56 2.36 -6.41 -9.31
CA TYR A 56 2.31 -6.82 -10.71
C TYR A 56 3.68 -6.61 -11.35
N VAL A 57 4.08 -7.54 -12.23
CA VAL A 57 5.33 -7.43 -12.99
C VAL A 57 5.01 -7.41 -14.48
N ALA A 58 5.58 -6.46 -15.20
CA ALA A 58 5.59 -6.41 -16.66
C ALA A 58 6.87 -5.72 -17.13
N ASP A 59 7.46 -6.20 -18.23
CA ASP A 59 8.67 -5.62 -18.82
C ASP A 59 9.82 -5.38 -17.82
N GLY A 60 9.99 -6.31 -16.87
CA GLY A 60 11.02 -6.21 -15.82
C GLY A 60 10.75 -5.17 -14.73
N LYS A 61 9.54 -4.59 -14.68
CA LYS A 61 9.15 -3.53 -13.74
C LYS A 61 8.11 -4.00 -12.73
N LEU A 62 8.36 -3.72 -11.46
CA LEU A 62 7.45 -3.99 -10.35
C LEU A 62 6.50 -2.82 -10.10
N SER A 63 5.21 -3.06 -10.27
CA SER A 63 4.15 -2.13 -9.91
C SER A 63 3.39 -2.61 -8.66
N CYS A 64 2.73 -1.70 -7.95
CA CYS A 64 1.90 -2.02 -6.80
C CYS A 64 0.60 -1.20 -6.81
N GLN A 65 -0.52 -1.87 -6.56
CA GLN A 65 -1.80 -1.22 -6.31
C GLN A 65 -2.19 -1.34 -4.85
N LEU A 66 -2.52 -0.22 -4.21
CA LEU A 66 -3.09 -0.16 -2.85
C LEU A 66 -4.59 0.14 -2.90
N TYR A 67 -5.38 -0.64 -2.18
CA TYR A 67 -6.74 -0.28 -1.78
C TYR A 67 -6.77 0.28 -0.35
N GLN A 68 -7.04 1.57 -0.24
CA GLN A 68 -7.15 2.31 1.02
C GLN A 68 -8.63 2.62 1.30
N ARG A 69 -9.25 1.88 2.23
CA ARG A 69 -10.70 1.97 2.51
C ARG A 69 -11.14 3.31 3.08
N SER A 70 -10.21 4.04 3.71
CA SER A 70 -10.46 5.35 4.31
C SER A 70 -9.20 6.19 4.25
N CYS A 71 -9.33 7.43 3.79
CA CYS A 71 -8.20 8.31 3.56
C CYS A 71 -8.49 9.74 3.99
N ASP A 72 -7.75 10.21 5.00
CA ASP A 72 -7.55 11.63 5.24
C ASP A 72 -6.61 12.16 4.15
N VAL A 73 -7.15 12.94 3.22
CA VAL A 73 -6.43 13.44 2.06
C VAL A 73 -5.32 14.41 2.46
N PHE A 74 -5.52 15.22 3.50
CA PHE A 74 -4.58 16.29 3.83
C PHE A 74 -3.39 15.78 4.63
N LEU A 75 -3.63 14.98 5.69
CA LEU A 75 -2.55 14.48 6.55
C LEU A 75 -2.08 13.08 6.19
N GLY A 76 -3.02 12.18 5.87
CA GLY A 76 -2.72 10.75 5.70
C GLY A 76 -2.16 10.41 4.34
N LEU A 77 -2.82 10.86 3.27
CA LEU A 77 -2.49 10.48 1.90
C LEU A 77 -1.03 10.74 1.50
N PRO A 78 -0.41 11.91 1.81
CA PRO A 78 0.98 12.14 1.46
C PRO A 78 1.94 11.10 2.08
N PHE A 79 1.67 10.71 3.34
CA PHE A 79 2.44 9.68 4.03
C PHE A 79 2.21 8.29 3.42
N ASN A 80 0.95 7.97 3.07
CA ASN A 80 0.61 6.69 2.47
C ASN A 80 1.26 6.50 1.09
N ILE A 81 1.25 7.55 0.24
CA ILE A 81 1.91 7.52 -1.07
C ILE A 81 3.42 7.26 -0.90
N ALA A 82 4.09 8.04 -0.05
CA ALA A 82 5.53 7.88 0.18
C ALA A 82 5.88 6.49 0.75
N SER A 83 5.09 5.99 1.70
CA SER A 83 5.33 4.69 2.33
C SER A 83 5.20 3.53 1.34
N TYR A 84 4.20 3.55 0.46
CA TYR A 84 4.01 2.48 -0.51
C TYR A 84 4.95 2.59 -1.71
N ALA A 85 5.31 3.81 -2.14
CA ALA A 85 6.37 4.00 -3.12
C ALA A 85 7.70 3.42 -2.59
N LEU A 86 8.08 3.74 -1.35
CA LEU A 86 9.27 3.17 -0.73
C LEU A 86 9.20 1.63 -0.66
N LEU A 87 8.04 1.07 -0.31
CA LEU A 87 7.84 -0.38 -0.32
C LEU A 87 8.07 -0.99 -1.72
N VAL A 88 7.57 -0.36 -2.78
CA VAL A 88 7.82 -0.81 -4.16
C VAL A 88 9.31 -0.81 -4.47
N HIS A 89 10.03 0.26 -4.14
CA HIS A 89 11.48 0.33 -4.33
C HIS A 89 12.22 -0.79 -3.59
N MET A 90 11.87 -1.03 -2.32
CA MET A 90 12.49 -2.09 -1.52
C MET A 90 12.20 -3.48 -2.10
N MET A 91 10.97 -3.76 -2.50
CA MET A 91 10.57 -5.06 -3.06
C MET A 91 11.19 -5.28 -4.43
N ALA A 92 11.23 -4.26 -5.29
CA ALA A 92 11.86 -4.31 -6.60
C ALA A 92 13.35 -4.63 -6.48
N GLN A 93 14.06 -3.94 -5.55
CA GLN A 93 15.46 -4.20 -5.25
C GLN A 93 15.69 -5.65 -4.80
N GLN A 94 14.84 -6.20 -3.94
CA GLN A 94 14.99 -7.58 -3.47
C GLN A 94 14.70 -8.64 -4.53
N CYS A 95 14.10 -8.25 -5.66
CA CYS A 95 13.70 -9.11 -6.76
C CYS A 95 14.48 -8.83 -8.06
N ASP A 96 15.50 -7.98 -8.04
CA ASP A 96 16.27 -7.56 -9.21
C ASP A 96 15.38 -6.99 -10.34
N LEU A 97 14.33 -6.25 -9.96
CA LEU A 97 13.39 -5.59 -10.87
C LEU A 97 13.60 -4.06 -10.87
N GLU A 98 13.23 -3.43 -11.97
CA GLU A 98 13.04 -1.98 -12.02
C GLU A 98 11.72 -1.57 -11.34
N VAL A 99 11.57 -0.28 -11.01
CA VAL A 99 10.32 0.25 -10.48
C VAL A 99 9.34 0.58 -11.60
N GLY A 100 8.10 0.13 -11.43
CA GLY A 100 6.95 0.50 -12.25
C GLY A 100 6.07 1.52 -11.53
N ASP A 101 4.75 1.34 -11.63
CA ASP A 101 3.78 2.29 -11.11
C ASP A 101 3.35 1.97 -9.67
N PHE A 102 3.12 3.03 -8.90
CA PHE A 102 2.29 2.95 -7.70
C PHE A 102 0.88 3.45 -8.01
N VAL A 103 -0.09 2.54 -7.99
CA VAL A 103 -1.51 2.83 -8.24
C VAL A 103 -2.24 2.93 -6.89
N TRP A 104 -2.77 4.10 -6.58
CA TRP A 104 -3.54 4.31 -5.36
C TRP A 104 -5.06 4.29 -5.66
N THR A 105 -5.79 3.46 -4.93
CA THR A 105 -7.25 3.33 -5.02
C THR A 105 -7.87 3.63 -3.65
N GLY A 106 -8.73 4.65 -3.59
CA GLY A 106 -9.42 5.08 -2.37
C GLY A 106 -10.85 4.56 -2.27
N GLY A 107 -11.27 4.23 -1.04
CA GLY A 107 -12.67 4.06 -0.66
C GLY A 107 -13.27 5.41 -0.23
N ASP A 108 -13.59 5.56 1.05
CA ASP A 108 -13.95 6.87 1.60
C ASP A 108 -12.72 7.79 1.61
N THR A 109 -12.76 8.82 0.78
CA THR A 109 -11.66 9.76 0.58
C THR A 109 -12.14 11.15 0.95
N HIS A 110 -11.60 11.71 2.03
CA HIS A 110 -12.19 12.88 2.67
C HIS A 110 -11.17 13.91 3.14
N LEU A 111 -11.66 15.14 3.30
CA LEU A 111 -11.01 16.21 4.04
C LEU A 111 -11.78 16.45 5.33
N TYR A 112 -11.08 16.47 6.46
CA TYR A 112 -11.68 16.93 7.70
C TYR A 112 -12.04 18.43 7.59
N SER A 113 -13.13 18.83 8.22
CA SER A 113 -13.64 20.20 8.14
C SER A 113 -12.65 21.25 8.66
N ASN A 114 -11.79 20.88 9.61
CA ASN A 114 -10.73 21.72 10.16
C ASN A 114 -9.41 21.68 9.34
N HIS A 115 -9.38 21.01 8.18
CA HIS A 115 -8.24 20.99 7.25
C HIS A 115 -8.46 21.88 6.01
N MET A 116 -9.58 22.61 5.93
CA MET A 116 -9.95 23.38 4.74
C MET A 116 -8.96 24.51 4.46
N ASP A 117 -8.60 25.35 5.44
CA ASP A 117 -7.70 26.49 5.21
C ASP A 117 -6.32 26.03 4.75
N GLN A 118 -5.81 24.95 5.35
CA GLN A 118 -4.52 24.35 5.02
C GLN A 118 -4.53 23.75 3.61
N THR A 119 -5.65 23.13 3.21
CA THR A 119 -5.83 22.59 1.86
C THR A 119 -5.84 23.72 0.82
N HIS A 120 -6.60 24.79 1.05
CA HIS A 120 -6.62 25.95 0.14
C HIS A 120 -5.24 26.60 0.00
N LEU A 121 -4.48 26.71 1.10
CA LEU A 121 -3.12 27.22 1.08
C LEU A 121 -2.15 26.28 0.33
N GLN A 122 -2.34 24.97 0.40
CA GLN A 122 -1.52 24.03 -0.36
C GLN A 122 -1.82 24.12 -1.87
N LEU A 123 -3.09 24.27 -2.24
CA LEU A 123 -3.54 24.40 -3.63
C LEU A 123 -3.09 25.71 -4.31
N SER A 124 -2.71 26.74 -3.55
CA SER A 124 -2.19 27.99 -4.11
C SER A 124 -0.70 27.95 -4.48
N ARG A 125 -0.02 26.82 -4.28
CA ARG A 125 1.42 26.66 -4.50
C ARG A 125 1.67 25.87 -5.79
N GLU A 126 2.69 26.28 -6.53
CA GLU A 126 3.20 25.52 -7.67
C GLU A 126 3.99 24.27 -7.19
N PRO A 127 3.69 23.06 -7.71
CA PRO A 127 4.48 21.86 -7.44
C PRO A 127 5.95 22.04 -7.83
N ARG A 128 6.84 21.54 -6.97
CA ARG A 128 8.28 21.46 -7.27
C ARG A 128 8.62 20.11 -7.92
N PRO A 129 9.79 19.98 -8.56
CA PRO A 129 10.27 18.68 -9.03
C PRO A 129 10.31 17.64 -7.91
N LEU A 130 10.05 16.38 -8.27
CA LEU A 130 10.14 15.24 -7.35
C LEU A 130 11.61 14.98 -6.95
N PRO A 131 11.87 14.44 -5.75
CA PRO A 131 13.19 13.95 -5.36
C PRO A 131 13.50 12.59 -6.04
N SER A 132 14.77 12.18 -6.00
CA SER A 132 15.28 10.87 -6.46
C SER A 132 15.80 10.02 -5.32
#